data_AF-A0A1H7NJ66-F1
#
_entry.id   AF-A0A1H7NJ66-F1
#
_cell.length_a   1.000
_cell.length_b   1.000
_cell.length_c   1.000
_cell.angle_alpha   90.00
_cell.angle_beta   90.00
_cell.angle_gamma   90.00
#
_symmetry.space_group_name_H-M   'P 1'
#
loop_
_entity.id
_entity.type
_entity.pdbx_description
1 polymer ?
#
loop_
_entity_poly.entity_id
_entity_poly.type
_entity_poly.pdbx_seq_one_letter_code
_entity_poly.pdbx_strand_id
1 'polypeptide(L)'
;MVFVLTCTINLFGKDFYVDPQNYTIIIGAIILLYAVHNYLYNTFSKKHKLPLHNNLLFWISLGILIFYTFYPISMHILIYHYDFYNEYNLSVFHHAIIDVLYSCIIIDFMLMKRLRIISNKFRIQRN
;
A
#
# COMPACT_ATOMS: atom_id res chain seq x y z
N MET A 1 17.53 -6.05 -5.85
CA MET A 1 18.04 -6.93 -6.94
C MET A 1 17.42 -8.33 -6.90
N VAL A 2 17.31 -8.98 -5.73
CA VAL A 2 16.66 -10.31 -5.60
C VAL A 2 15.22 -10.33 -6.12
N PHE A 3 14.43 -9.29 -5.84
CA PHE A 3 13.03 -9.17 -6.30
C PHE A 3 12.87 -9.19 -7.82
N VAL A 4 13.73 -8.45 -8.54
CA VAL A 4 13.69 -8.39 -10.01
C VAL A 4 14.06 -9.74 -10.60
N LEU A 5 15.07 -10.41 -10.04
CA LEU A 5 15.48 -11.75 -10.44
C LEU A 5 14.37 -12.80 -10.24
N THR A 6 13.67 -12.75 -9.11
CA THR A 6 12.54 -13.65 -8.85
C THR A 6 11.36 -13.37 -9.78
N CYS A 7 11.09 -12.10 -10.09
CA CYS A 7 10.04 -11.74 -11.06
C CYS A 7 10.39 -12.22 -12.48
N THR A 8 11.66 -12.09 -12.91
CA THR A 8 12.10 -12.56 -14.23
C THR A 8 12.06 -14.08 -14.31
N ILE A 9 12.51 -14.81 -13.30
CA ILE A 9 12.45 -16.28 -13.30
C ILE A 9 11.01 -16.79 -13.29
N ASN A 10 10.12 -16.14 -12.52
CA ASN A 10 8.71 -16.50 -12.48
C ASN A 10 7.98 -16.14 -13.79
N LEU A 11 8.45 -15.11 -14.51
CA LEU A 11 7.88 -14.68 -15.79
C LEU A 11 8.07 -15.74 -16.90
N PHE A 12 9.15 -16.52 -16.85
CA PHE A 12 9.49 -17.52 -17.87
C PHE A 12 9.09 -18.97 -17.49
N GLY A 13 8.63 -19.21 -16.26
CA GLY A 13 8.33 -20.56 -15.75
C GLY A 13 6.86 -20.94 -15.64
N LYS A 14 5.93 -19.96 -15.65
CA LYS A 14 4.48 -20.19 -15.50
C LYS A 14 3.68 -19.29 -16.42
N ASP A 15 2.67 -19.84 -17.11
CA ASP A 15 1.72 -19.07 -17.90
C ASP A 15 0.96 -18.09 -17.00
N PHE A 16 1.19 -16.78 -17.22
CA PHE A 16 0.49 -15.67 -16.54
C PHE A 16 -1.04 -15.78 -16.59
N TYR A 17 -1.53 -16.49 -17.59
CA TYR A 17 -2.93 -16.59 -17.91
C TYR A 17 -3.65 -17.72 -17.16
N VAL A 18 -2.90 -18.69 -16.62
CA VAL A 18 -3.46 -19.98 -16.15
C VAL A 18 -3.30 -20.16 -14.64
N ASP A 19 -2.19 -19.72 -14.05
CA ASP A 19 -1.92 -19.91 -12.63
C ASP A 19 -2.09 -18.58 -11.84
N PRO A 20 -2.91 -18.55 -10.77
CA PRO A 20 -3.01 -17.38 -9.93
C PRO A 20 -1.64 -17.09 -9.30
N GLN A 21 -1.09 -15.90 -9.59
CA GLN A 21 0.25 -15.46 -9.18
C GLN A 21 0.36 -15.09 -7.70
N ASN A 22 -0.27 -15.89 -6.84
CA ASN A 22 -0.36 -15.67 -5.41
C ASN A 22 1.03 -15.53 -4.79
N TYR A 23 2.00 -16.33 -5.23
CA TYR A 23 3.37 -16.26 -4.72
C TYR A 23 4.06 -14.91 -5.02
N THR A 24 3.92 -14.37 -6.23
CA THR A 24 4.48 -13.05 -6.57
C THR A 24 3.86 -11.96 -5.71
N ILE A 25 2.54 -12.03 -5.51
CA ILE A 25 1.81 -11.02 -4.75
C ILE A 25 2.17 -11.11 -3.26
N ILE A 26 2.29 -12.31 -2.70
CA ILE A 26 2.72 -12.52 -1.30
C ILE A 26 4.16 -12.03 -1.10
N ILE A 27 5.08 -12.34 -2.01
CA ILE A 27 6.48 -11.88 -1.91
C ILE A 27 6.52 -10.35 -2.02
N GLY A 28 5.79 -9.76 -2.97
CA GLY A 28 5.65 -8.32 -3.11
C GLY A 28 5.08 -7.66 -1.85
N ALA A 29 4.05 -8.28 -1.24
CA ALA A 29 3.43 -7.84 0.00
C ALA A 29 4.43 -7.75 1.14
N ILE A 30 5.22 -8.81 1.34
CA ILE A 30 6.21 -8.90 2.43
C ILE A 30 7.26 -7.81 2.27
N ILE A 31 7.77 -7.61 1.05
CA ILE A 31 8.76 -6.57 0.78
C ILE A 31 8.19 -5.17 1.01
N LEU A 32 6.95 -4.93 0.57
CA LEU A 32 6.31 -3.63 0.72
C LEU A 32 5.98 -3.34 2.20
N LEU A 33 5.49 -4.34 2.94
CA LEU A 33 5.29 -4.25 4.39
C LEU A 33 6.60 -3.98 5.13
N TYR A 34 7.69 -4.65 4.75
CA TYR A 34 9.01 -4.39 5.34
C TYR A 34 9.51 -2.97 5.07
N ALA A 35 9.31 -2.46 3.85
CA ALA A 35 9.67 -1.09 3.48
C ALA A 35 8.83 -0.06 4.26
N VAL A 36 7.52 -0.27 4.34
CA VAL A 36 6.59 0.57 5.11
C VAL A 36 6.91 0.55 6.60
N HIS A 37 7.21 -0.62 7.15
CA HIS A 37 7.55 -0.75 8.57
C HIS A 37 8.83 0.00 8.90
N ASN A 38 9.88 -0.14 8.08
CA ASN A 38 11.12 0.63 8.25
C ASN A 38 10.89 2.14 8.10
N TYR A 39 10.05 2.54 7.14
CA TYR A 39 9.69 3.95 6.95
C TYR A 39 8.99 4.51 8.19
N LEU A 40 7.98 3.81 8.71
CA LEU A 40 7.25 4.21 9.92
C LEU A 40 8.18 4.24 11.13
N TYR A 41 8.99 3.20 11.34
CA TYR A 41 9.95 3.15 12.44
C TYR A 41 10.93 4.32 12.42
N ASN A 42 11.53 4.62 11.26
CA ASN A 42 12.43 5.77 11.10
C ASN A 42 11.69 7.10 11.31
N THR A 43 10.43 7.19 10.88
CA THR A 43 9.59 8.39 11.04
C THR A 43 9.20 8.64 12.49
N PHE A 44 8.93 7.59 13.28
CA PHE A 44 8.65 7.70 14.72
C PHE A 44 9.91 7.91 15.55
N SER A 45 11.01 7.25 15.18
CA SER A 45 12.26 7.29 15.93
C SER A 45 13.02 8.62 15.76
N LYS A 46 12.88 9.27 14.61
CA LYS A 46 13.37 10.64 14.43
C LYS A 46 12.29 11.61 14.90
N LYS A 47 12.55 12.34 15.99
CA LYS A 47 11.78 13.54 16.38
C LYS A 47 11.89 14.60 15.28
N HIS A 48 11.17 14.43 14.18
CA HIS A 48 11.05 15.43 13.14
C HIS A 48 10.29 16.63 13.71
N LYS A 49 10.82 17.84 13.47
CA LYS A 49 10.18 19.12 13.84
C LYS A 49 8.86 19.38 13.10
N LEU A 50 8.47 18.51 12.17
CA LEU A 50 7.24 18.59 11.40
C LEU A 50 6.23 17.57 11.95
N PRO A 51 4.95 17.92 12.03
CA PRO A 51 3.96 17.02 12.59
C PRO A 51 3.82 15.77 11.69
N LEU A 52 3.74 14.59 12.32
CA LEU A 52 3.67 13.28 11.66
C LEU A 52 2.64 13.19 10.53
N HIS A 53 1.54 13.94 10.62
CA HIS A 53 0.49 13.98 9.58
C HIS A 53 0.89 14.72 8.30
N ASN A 54 1.97 15.53 8.33
CA ASN A 54 2.52 16.23 7.16
C ASN A 54 3.58 15.40 6.44
N ASN A 55 4.02 14.27 7.02
CA ASN A 55 4.94 13.38 6.34
C ASN A 55 4.16 12.55 5.32
N LEU A 56 4.38 12.91 4.07
CA LEU A 56 3.84 12.33 2.85
C LEU A 56 3.68 10.79 2.88
N LEU A 57 4.70 10.06 3.30
CA LEU A 57 4.59 8.61 3.18
C LEU A 57 3.75 8.00 4.31
N PHE A 58 3.25 8.78 5.28
CA PHE A 58 2.51 8.24 6.43
C PHE A 58 1.12 7.70 6.03
N TRP A 59 0.30 8.48 5.33
CA TRP A 59 -1.05 8.05 4.91
C TRP A 59 -1.00 6.89 3.91
N ILE A 60 -0.05 6.96 2.97
CA ILE A 60 0.19 5.89 2.00
C ILE A 60 0.67 4.62 2.70
N SER A 61 1.60 4.74 3.65
CA SER A 61 2.08 3.62 4.47
C SER A 61 0.94 2.96 5.25
N LEU A 62 0.04 3.75 5.83
CA LEU A 62 -1.13 3.25 6.56
C LEU A 62 -2.07 2.46 5.62
N GLY A 63 -2.40 3.03 4.46
CA GLY A 63 -3.26 2.39 3.45
C GLY A 63 -2.65 1.09 2.93
N ILE A 64 -1.34 1.08 2.63
CA ILE A 64 -0.60 -0.10 2.20
C ILE A 64 -0.63 -1.19 3.26
N LEU A 65 -0.42 -0.84 4.53
CA LEU A 65 -0.40 -1.79 5.63
C LEU A 65 -1.77 -2.48 5.81
N ILE A 66 -2.86 -1.70 5.71
CA ILE A 66 -4.22 -2.24 5.74
C ILE A 66 -4.44 -3.16 4.54
N PHE A 67 -4.21 -2.67 3.32
CA PHE A 67 -4.45 -3.42 2.09
C PHE A 67 -3.69 -4.75 2.06
N TYR A 68 -2.38 -4.74 2.30
CA TYR A 68 -1.56 -5.95 2.23
C TYR A 68 -1.74 -6.92 3.39
N THR A 69 -2.42 -6.52 4.47
CA THR A 69 -2.84 -7.44 5.53
C THR A 69 -4.09 -8.22 5.13
N PHE A 70 -5.09 -7.54 4.55
CA PHE A 70 -6.38 -8.17 4.20
C PHE A 70 -6.39 -8.83 2.82
N TYR A 71 -5.60 -8.34 1.87
CA TYR A 71 -5.51 -8.88 0.51
C TYR A 71 -5.14 -10.38 0.46
N PRO A 72 -4.05 -10.87 1.11
CA PRO A 72 -3.70 -12.28 1.06
C PRO A 72 -4.75 -13.17 1.74
N ILE A 73 -5.42 -12.67 2.79
CA ILE A 73 -6.52 -13.38 3.47
C ILE A 73 -7.71 -13.53 2.52
N SER A 74 -8.11 -12.44 1.87
CA SER A 74 -9.21 -12.43 0.90
C SER A 74 -8.95 -13.36 -0.30
N MET A 75 -7.72 -13.35 -0.84
CA MET A 75 -7.32 -14.26 -1.91
C MET A 75 -7.26 -15.72 -1.45
N HIS A 76 -6.80 -16.00 -0.24
CA HIS A 76 -6.78 -17.36 0.30
C HIS A 76 -8.20 -17.94 0.42
N ILE A 77 -9.15 -17.15 0.92
CA ILE A 77 -10.57 -17.56 1.02
C ILE A 77 -11.15 -17.78 -0.38
N LEU A 78 -10.85 -16.92 -1.35
CA LEU A 78 -11.33 -17.06 -2.73
C LEU A 78 -10.91 -18.40 -3.36
N ILE A 79 -9.69 -18.86 -3.09
CA ILE A 79 -9.11 -20.06 -3.72
C ILE A 79 -9.59 -21.35 -3.04
N TYR A 80 -9.61 -21.39 -1.71
CA TYR A 80 -9.87 -22.62 -0.95
C TYR A 80 -11.33 -22.74 -0.47
N HIS A 81 -12.07 -21.64 -0.42
CA HIS A 81 -13.44 -21.58 0.13
C HIS A 81 -14.32 -20.67 -0.73
N TYR A 82 -14.42 -20.99 -2.02
CA TYR A 82 -15.17 -20.19 -3.01
C TYR A 82 -16.65 -20.00 -2.64
N ASP A 83 -17.31 -21.04 -2.13
CA ASP A 83 -18.72 -20.97 -1.72
C ASP A 83 -18.93 -19.94 -0.60
N PHE A 84 -17.99 -19.91 0.37
CA PHE A 84 -18.00 -18.94 1.46
C PHE A 84 -17.69 -17.52 0.96
N TYR A 85 -16.81 -17.38 -0.03
CA TYR A 85 -16.50 -16.10 -0.65
C TYR A 85 -17.75 -15.47 -1.31
N ASN A 86 -18.55 -16.28 -2.00
CA ASN A 86 -19.75 -15.84 -2.68
C ASN A 86 -20.91 -15.58 -1.70
N GLU A 87 -21.09 -16.44 -0.70
CA GLU A 87 -22.17 -16.32 0.28
C GLU A 87 -22.04 -15.05 1.15
N TYR A 88 -20.81 -14.69 1.53
CA TYR A 88 -20.54 -13.50 2.35
C TYR A 88 -20.20 -12.25 1.54
N ASN A 89 -20.35 -12.28 0.20
CA ASN A 89 -20.02 -11.15 -0.68
C ASN A 89 -18.62 -10.56 -0.42
N LEU A 90 -17.62 -11.42 -0.21
CA LEU A 90 -16.24 -10.96 0.06
C LEU A 90 -15.64 -10.12 -1.08
N SER A 91 -16.23 -10.18 -2.28
CA SER A 91 -15.90 -9.28 -3.40
C SER A 91 -16.13 -7.80 -3.04
N VAL A 92 -17.24 -7.50 -2.36
CA VAL A 92 -17.56 -6.13 -1.90
C VAL A 92 -16.55 -5.69 -0.85
N PHE A 93 -16.20 -6.57 0.08
CA PHE A 93 -15.18 -6.29 1.09
C PHE A 93 -13.81 -6.02 0.46
N HIS A 94 -13.42 -6.81 -0.55
CA HIS A 94 -12.17 -6.61 -1.28
C HIS A 94 -12.13 -5.25 -1.98
N HIS A 95 -13.22 -4.87 -2.67
CA HIS A 95 -13.34 -3.57 -3.32
C HIS A 95 -13.32 -2.42 -2.30
N ALA A 96 -13.99 -2.57 -1.15
CA ALA A 96 -13.97 -1.57 -0.09
C ALA A 96 -12.55 -1.32 0.45
N ILE A 97 -11.71 -2.36 0.57
CA ILE A 97 -10.31 -2.19 1.00
C ILE A 97 -9.50 -1.46 -0.08
N ILE A 98 -9.75 -1.75 -1.36
CA ILE A 98 -9.14 -1.02 -2.48
C ILE A 98 -9.52 0.46 -2.42
N ASP A 99 -10.80 0.77 -2.22
CA ASP A 99 -11.29 2.15 -2.10
C ASP A 99 -10.65 2.89 -0.92
N VAL A 100 -10.45 2.20 0.21
CA VAL A 100 -9.74 2.75 1.38
C VAL A 100 -8.28 3.07 1.02
N LEU A 101 -7.58 2.16 0.34
CA LEU A 101 -6.19 2.40 -0.11
C LEU A 101 -6.11 3.62 -1.02
N TYR A 102 -6.97 3.69 -2.04
CA TYR A 102 -6.99 4.84 -2.95
C TYR A 102 -7.36 6.14 -2.24
N SER A 103 -8.30 6.10 -1.30
CA SER A 103 -8.66 7.26 -0.48
C SER A 103 -7.46 7.75 0.32
N CYS A 104 -6.69 6.85 0.94
CA CYS A 104 -5.45 7.22 1.64
C CYS A 104 -4.43 7.87 0.71
N ILE A 105 -4.27 7.36 -0.52
CA ILE A 105 -3.37 7.95 -1.52
C ILE A 105 -3.85 9.35 -1.93
N ILE A 106 -5.15 9.53 -2.19
CA ILE A 106 -5.73 10.83 -2.59
C ILE A 106 -5.56 11.86 -1.48
N ILE A 107 -5.87 11.49 -0.23
CA ILE A 107 -5.70 12.36 0.94
C ILE A 107 -4.25 12.83 1.05
N ASP A 108 -3.30 11.93 0.81
CA ASP A 108 -1.89 12.25 0.85
C ASP A 108 -1.47 13.28 -0.22
N PHE A 109 -1.88 13.07 -1.46
CA PHE A 109 -1.63 14.02 -2.55
C PHE A 109 -2.33 15.38 -2.33
N MET A 110 -3.51 15.39 -1.71
CA MET A 110 -4.21 16.64 -1.37
C MET A 110 -3.47 17.42 -0.28
N LEU A 111 -2.95 16.73 0.75
CA LEU A 111 -2.13 17.34 1.80
C LEU A 111 -0.84 17.94 1.24
N MET A 112 -0.20 17.30 0.25
CA MET A 112 0.96 17.87 -0.47
C MET A 112 0.65 19.23 -1.11
N LYS A 113 -0.44 19.33 -1.87
CA LYS A 113 -0.82 20.58 -2.55
C LYS A 113 -1.00 21.69 -1.53
N ARG A 114 -1.69 21.40 -0.42
CA ARG A 114 -1.93 22.37 0.65
C ARG A 114 -0.64 22.83 1.31
N LEU A 115 0.29 21.93 1.61
CA LEU A 115 1.59 22.27 2.23
C LEU A 115 2.48 23.11 1.30
N ARG A 116 2.53 22.77 0.00
CA ARG A 116 3.28 23.55 -0.99
C ARG A 116 2.75 24.99 -1.11
N ILE A 117 1.43 25.16 -1.13
CA ILE A 117 0.78 26.48 -1.22
C ILE A 117 1.07 27.32 0.04
N ILE A 118 0.94 26.71 1.23
CA ILE A 118 1.22 27.39 2.51
C ILE A 118 2.71 27.79 2.59
N SER A 119 3.63 26.90 2.21
CA SER A 119 5.07 27.20 2.19
C SER A 119 5.41 28.37 1.26
N ASN A 120 4.83 28.43 0.06
CA ASN A 120 5.02 29.56 -0.85
C ASN A 120 4.45 30.87 -0.29
N LYS A 121 3.30 30.82 0.38
CA LYS A 121 2.69 32.00 1.01
C LYS A 121 3.57 32.58 2.13
N PHE A 122 4.16 31.73 2.97
CA PHE A 122 5.11 32.16 4.01
C PHE A 122 6.43 32.72 3.45
N ARG A 123 6.86 32.27 2.26
CA ARG A 123 8.06 32.80 1.58
C ARG A 123 7.83 34.20 1.00
N ILE A 124 6.63 34.47 0.49
CA ILE A 124 6.26 35.79 -0.06
C ILE A 124 6.10 36.85 1.03
N GLN A 125 5.65 36.48 2.24
CA GLN A 125 5.53 37.43 3.37
C GLN A 125 6.86 37.81 4.06
N ARG A 126 7.97 37.15 3.74
CA ARG A 126 9.31 37.47 4.30
C ARG A 126 10.19 38.32 3.38
N ASN A 127 9.75 38.58 2.15
CA ASN A 127 10.40 39.49 1.21
C ASN A 127 9.60 40.79 1.13
#